data_AF-A0AA96PPU6-F1
#
_entry.id   AF-A0AA96PPU6-F1
#
_cell.length_a   1.000
_cell.length_b   1.000
_cell.length_c   1.000
_cell.angle_alpha   90.00
_cell.angle_beta   90.00
_cell.angle_gamma   90.00
#
_symmetry.space_group_name_H-M   'P 1'
#
loop_
_entity.id
_entity.type
_entity.pdbx_description
1 polymer ?
#
loop_
_entity_poly.entity_id
_entity_poly.type
_entity_poly.pdbx_seq_one_letter_code
_entity_poly.pdbx_strand_id
1 'polypeptide(L)' 'MYYHYVIQIIITNKERGVLKMRDLKTYLSVAPVVSTLWFGSLAGLLIEINRFFPDALIFPFFSF' A
#
# COMPACT_ATOMS: atom_id res chain seq x y z
N MET A 1 -23.56 -35.08 18.77
CA MET A 1 -23.87 -33.72 19.27
C MET A 1 -22.59 -32.99 19.75
N TYR A 2 -21.90 -33.49 20.78
CA TYR A 2 -20.71 -32.83 21.36
C TYR A 2 -19.54 -32.68 20.36
N TYR A 3 -19.16 -33.76 19.67
CA TYR A 3 -18.10 -33.71 18.66
C TYR A 3 -18.39 -32.72 17.52
N HIS A 4 -19.64 -32.62 17.08
CA HIS A 4 -20.03 -31.67 16.04
C HIS A 4 -19.89 -30.22 16.53
N TYR A 5 -20.26 -29.94 17.77
CA TYR A 5 -20.09 -28.62 18.39
C TYR A 5 -18.60 -28.24 18.53
N VAL A 6 -17.77 -29.19 18.94
CA VAL A 6 -16.30 -29.01 19.06
C VAL A 6 -15.67 -28.73 17.69
N ILE A 7 -16.05 -29.47 16.64
CA ILE A 7 -15.54 -29.25 15.29
C ILE A 7 -15.94 -27.87 14.76
N GLN A 8 -17.18 -27.43 14.97
CA GLN A 8 -17.64 -26.10 14.53
C GLN A 8 -16.88 -24.96 15.24
N ILE A 9 -16.55 -25.13 16.52
CA ILE A 9 -15.72 -24.18 17.27
C ILE A 9 -14.31 -24.10 16.68
N ILE A 10 -13.69 -25.23 16.35
CA ILE A 10 -12.35 -25.28 15.79
C ILE A 10 -12.31 -24.59 14.41
N ILE A 11 -13.30 -24.88 13.55
CA ILE A 11 -13.41 -24.27 12.22
C ILE A 11 -13.64 -22.75 12.34
N THR A 12 -14.56 -22.33 13.20
CA THR A 12 -14.83 -20.89 13.41
C THR A 12 -13.60 -20.15 13.95
N ASN A 13 -12.86 -20.74 14.90
CA ASN A 13 -11.64 -20.11 15.41
C ASN A 13 -10.51 -20.10 14.37
N LYS A 14 -10.42 -21.13 13.53
CA LYS A 14 -9.51 -21.15 12.37
C LYS A 14 -9.81 -19.99 11.43
N GLU A 15 -11.07 -19.77 11.08
CA GLU A 15 -11.47 -18.68 10.17
C GLU A 15 -11.36 -17.28 10.80
N ARG A 16 -11.49 -17.14 12.13
CA ARG A 16 -11.26 -15.88 12.84
C ARG A 16 -9.79 -15.44 12.83
N GLY A 17 -8.84 -16.38 12.77
CA GLY A 17 -7.41 -16.09 12.70
C GLY A 17 -6.87 -15.84 11.29
N VAL A 18 -7.69 -16.06 10.25
CA VAL A 18 -7.29 -15.84 8.86
C VAL A 18 -7.53 -14.38 8.48
N LEU A 19 -6.45 -13.65 8.19
CA LEU A 19 -6.52 -12.31 7.60
C LEU A 19 -7.25 -12.41 6.25
N LYS A 20 -8.38 -11.72 6.11
CA LYS A 20 -9.11 -11.70 4.84
C LYS A 20 -8.48 -10.66 3.92
N MET A 21 -8.64 -10.87 2.61
CA MET A 21 -8.17 -9.91 1.59
C MET A 21 -8.72 -8.49 1.81
N ARG A 22 -9.92 -8.36 2.40
CA ARG A 22 -10.52 -7.07 2.75
C ARG A 22 -9.76 -6.36 3.87
N ASP A 23 -9.30 -7.08 4.88
CA ASP A 23 -8.59 -6.49 6.02
C ASP A 23 -7.22 -5.96 5.59
N LEU A 24 -6.54 -6.67 4.67
CA LEU A 24 -5.30 -6.19 4.04
C LEU A 24 -5.52 -4.92 3.22
N LYS A 25 -6.59 -4.84 2.42
CA LYS A 25 -6.93 -3.62 1.67
C LYS A 25 -7.24 -2.46 2.59
N THR A 26 -7.97 -2.69 3.68
CA THR A 26 -8.26 -1.67 4.69
C THR A 26 -6.98 -1.17 5.33
N TYR A 27 -6.06 -2.06 5.72
CA TYR A 27 -4.76 -1.70 6.27
C TYR A 27 -3.92 -0.87 5.29
N LEU A 28 -3.86 -1.28 4.02
CA LEU A 28 -3.17 -0.52 2.97
C LEU A 28 -3.82 0.84 2.68
N SER A 29 -5.12 0.99 2.97
CA SER A 29 -5.86 2.25 2.79
C SER A 29 -5.73 3.21 3.98
N VAL A 30 -5.03 2.81 5.05
CA VAL A 30 -4.81 3.67 6.22
C VAL A 30 -3.93 4.86 5.80
N ALA A 31 -4.29 6.07 6.24
CA ALA A 31 -3.66 7.32 5.83
C ALA A 31 -2.12 7.32 5.79
N PRO A 32 -1.39 6.88 6.85
CA PRO A 32 0.07 6.76 6.81
C PRO A 32 0.61 5.75 5.79
N VAL A 33 -0.11 4.67 5.49
CA VAL A 33 0.35 3.63 4.55
C VAL A 33 0.21 4.11 3.11
N VAL A 34 -0.93 4.71 2.78
CA VAL A 34 -1.13 5.32 1.45
C VAL A 34 -0.17 6.50 1.25
N SER A 35 0.05 7.33 2.27
CA SER A 35 0.92 8.50 2.14
C SER A 35 2.38 8.10 1.92
N THR A 36 2.89 7.09 2.64
CA THR A 36 4.25 6.58 2.45
C THR A 36 4.44 5.96 1.07
N LEU A 37 3.46 5.22 0.56
CA LEU A 37 3.49 4.71 -0.81
C LEU A 37 3.54 5.86 -1.83
N TRP A 38 2.67 6.87 -1.65
CA TRP A 38 2.57 8.03 -2.54
C TRP A 38 3.84 8.87 -2.55
N PHE A 39 4.31 9.28 -1.37
CA PHE A 39 5.53 10.09 -1.25
C PHE A 39 6.78 9.31 -1.64
N GLY A 40 6.82 7.99 -1.42
CA GLY A 40 7.90 7.13 -1.91
C GLY A 40 7.94 7.11 -3.44
N SER A 41 6.80 6.92 -4.10
CA SER A 41 6.71 6.98 -5.57
C SER A 41 7.05 8.37 -6.11
N LEU A 42 6.53 9.42 -5.47
CA LEU A 42 6.81 10.81 -5.85
C LEU A 42 8.30 11.14 -5.70
N ALA A 43 8.91 10.78 -4.58
CA ALA A 43 10.33 11.00 -4.34
C ALA A 43 11.19 10.26 -5.38
N GLY A 44 10.89 8.99 -5.66
CA GLY A 44 11.59 8.22 -6.68
C GLY A 44 11.51 8.88 -8.06
N LEU A 45 10.32 9.36 -8.44
CA LEU A 45 10.12 10.07 -9.70
C LEU A 45 10.89 11.40 -9.74
N LEU A 46 10.86 12.19 -8.68
CA LEU A 46 11.59 13.47 -8.62
C LEU A 46 13.12 13.26 -8.68
N ILE A 47 13.63 12.23 -7.99
CA ILE A 47 15.05 11.86 -8.02
C ILE A 47 15.45 11.47 -9.44
N GLU A 48 14.61 10.70 -10.13
CA GLU A 48 14.87 10.26 -11.49
C GLU A 48 14.84 11.41 -12.50
N ILE A 49 13.87 12.34 -12.37
CA ILE A 49 13.82 13.55 -13.19
C ILE A 49 15.09 14.38 -13.01
N ASN A 50 15.52 14.63 -11.76
CA ASN A 50 16.75 15.38 -11.49
C ASN A 50 18.02 14.59 -11.85
N ARG A 51 17.96 13.26 -12.02
CA ARG A 51 19.08 12.47 -12.57
C ARG A 51 19.22 12.67 -14.09
N PHE A 52 18.10 12.69 -14.81
CA PHE A 52 18.11 12.89 -16.27
C PHE A 52 18.31 14.36 -16.68
N PHE A 53 17.80 15.30 -15.88
CA PHE A 53 17.92 16.73 -16.08
C PHE A 53 18.53 17.39 -14.83
N PRO A 54 19.83 17.20 -14.57
CA PRO A 54 20.48 17.68 -13.35
C PRO A 54 20.50 19.21 -13.25
N ASP A 55 20.57 19.89 -14.38
CA ASP A 55 20.70 21.34 -14.47
C ASP A 55 19.46 21.97 -15.12
N ALA A 56 18.34 21.93 -14.42
CA ALA A 56 17.05 22.50 -14.84
C ALA A 56 16.81 23.90 -14.25
N LEU A 57 17.71 24.85 -14.50
CA LEU A 57 17.58 26.24 -13.98
C LEU A 57 16.43 27.02 -14.63
N ILE A 58 16.10 26.67 -15.87
CA ILE A 58 15.09 27.32 -16.70
C ILE A 58 14.27 26.21 -17.34
N PHE A 59 12.97 26.43 -17.54
CA PHE A 59 12.11 25.47 -18.24
C PHE A 59 12.18 25.74 -19.75
N PRO A 60 12.96 24.97 -20.54
CA PRO A 60 13.29 25.36 -21.92
C PRO A 60 12.11 25.24 -22.91
N PHE A 61 10.99 24.66 -22.46
CA PHE A 61 9.80 24.45 -23.30
C PHE A 61 9.00 25.73 -23.62
N PHE A 62 9.26 26.84 -22.91
CA PHE A 62 8.56 28.12 -23.10
C PHE A 62 9.46 29.27 -23.57
N SER A 63 10.68 28.98 -24.08
CA SER A 63 11.51 30.01 -24.68
C SER A 63 10.93 30.41 -26.04
N PHE A 64 10.34 31.62 -26.11
CA PHE A 64 9.99 32.30 -27.36
C PHE A 64 11.23 32.85 -28.06
#